data_AF-X1PI39-F1
#
_entry.id   AF-X1PI39-F1
#
_cell.length_a   1.000
_cell.length_b   1.000
_cell.length_c   1.000
_cell.angle_alpha   90.00
_cell.angle_beta   90.00
_cell.angle_gamma   90.00
#
_symmetry.space_group_name_H-M   'P 1'
#
loop_
_entity.id
_entity.type
_entity.pdbx_description
1 polymer ?
#
loop_
_entity_poly.entity_id
_entity_poly.type
_entity_poly.pdbx_seq_one_letter_code
_entity_poly.pdbx_strand_id
1 'polypeptide(L)'
;MGHFVKWITREEYDYLIGLEGVKVKVLRGVWLFVRRKRYPYRKIVNELYRLKAEAKQKDDKEFYHFVKILLNSIYGKFVQLIAKDGKLVASTCWMPVYGAIITANVRLRVARCQNEYPAIVAVHTDSVVSEKSLPLVVSDKLGDWSLSCYGLGVILGSGIYQIGEKKRFRGFPTRIDLLELLNKSPPIIALCKERPLSWREVVFHHWEQSFINKFTDVSK
;
A
#
# COMPACT_ATOMS: atom_id res chain seq x y z
N MET A 1 4.89 -25.15 -1.40
CA MET A 1 5.31 -24.61 -2.71
C MET A 1 4.09 -23.99 -3.38
N GLY A 2 4.16 -22.73 -3.82
CA GLY A 2 3.01 -22.02 -4.41
C GLY A 2 3.19 -21.80 -5.91
N HIS A 3 2.12 -21.97 -6.69
CA HIS A 3 2.08 -21.64 -8.11
C HIS A 3 1.19 -20.41 -8.32
N PHE A 4 1.70 -19.41 -9.05
CA PHE A 4 0.99 -18.16 -9.30
C PHE A 4 1.02 -17.82 -10.79
N VAL A 5 -0.09 -17.31 -11.32
CA VAL A 5 -0.19 -16.79 -12.68
C VAL A 5 -0.55 -15.31 -12.59
N LYS A 6 0.32 -14.44 -13.12
CA LYS A 6 0.13 -12.98 -13.01
C LYS A 6 0.79 -12.23 -14.17
N TRP A 7 0.22 -11.09 -14.53
CA TRP A 7 0.90 -10.09 -15.35
C TRP A 7 1.86 -9.30 -14.45
N ILE A 8 3.12 -9.25 -14.84
CA ILE A 8 4.19 -8.52 -14.13
C ILE A 8 4.92 -7.60 -15.10
N THR A 9 5.55 -6.54 -14.60
CA THR A 9 6.42 -5.72 -15.45
C THR A 9 7.72 -6.45 -15.73
N ARG A 10 8.50 -5.95 -16.69
CA ARG A 10 9.83 -6.49 -17.00
C ARG A 10 10.75 -6.41 -15.79
N GLU A 11 10.71 -5.31 -15.05
CA GLU A 11 11.55 -5.10 -13.86
C GLU A 11 11.19 -6.09 -12.75
N GLU A 12 9.91 -6.44 -12.60
CA GLU A 12 9.46 -7.48 -11.67
C GLU A 12 9.94 -8.86 -12.12
N TYR A 13 9.85 -9.17 -13.42
CA TYR A 13 10.39 -10.40 -13.98
C TYR A 13 11.90 -10.52 -13.70
N ASP A 14 12.68 -9.50 -14.06
CA ASP A 14 14.14 -9.47 -13.90
C ASP A 14 14.55 -9.63 -12.43
N TYR A 15 13.77 -9.10 -11.50
CA TYR A 15 13.97 -9.30 -10.07
C TYR A 15 13.68 -10.75 -9.64
N LEU A 16 12.54 -11.31 -10.05
CA LEU A 16 12.09 -12.63 -9.62
C LEU A 16 13.01 -13.76 -10.10
N ILE A 17 13.53 -13.67 -11.33
CA ILE A 17 14.45 -14.69 -11.86
C ILE A 17 15.81 -14.70 -11.16
N GLY A 18 16.14 -13.63 -10.44
CA GLY A 18 17.34 -13.54 -9.61
C GLY A 18 17.17 -14.10 -8.20
N LEU A 19 15.95 -14.46 -7.79
CA LEU A 19 15.68 -15.02 -6.47
C LEU A 19 15.91 -16.52 -6.46
N GLU A 20 16.59 -17.00 -5.41
CA GLU A 20 16.84 -18.42 -5.21
C GLU A 20 15.52 -19.21 -5.10
N GLY A 21 15.44 -20.34 -5.80
CA GLY A 21 14.27 -21.22 -5.80
C GLY A 21 13.06 -20.73 -6.59
N VAL A 22 13.11 -19.53 -7.20
CA VAL A 22 12.01 -19.00 -8.00
C VAL A 22 12.16 -19.44 -9.47
N LYS A 23 11.12 -20.10 -10.00
CA LYS A 23 11.04 -20.50 -11.41
C LYS A 23 9.94 -19.71 -12.10
N VAL A 24 10.29 -18.98 -13.16
CA VAL A 24 9.35 -18.16 -13.94
C VAL A 24 9.19 -18.74 -15.34
N LYS A 25 7.94 -19.01 -15.73
CA LYS A 25 7.57 -19.41 -17.11
C LYS A 25 6.79 -18.28 -17.77
N VAL A 26 7.30 -17.74 -18.87
CA VAL A 26 6.60 -16.72 -19.65
C VAL A 26 5.52 -17.41 -20.50
N LEU A 27 4.25 -17.07 -20.24
CA LEU A 27 3.12 -17.57 -21.02
C LEU A 27 2.76 -16.63 -22.17
N ARG A 28 2.77 -15.32 -21.88
CA ARG A 28 2.43 -14.23 -22.80
C ARG A 28 3.21 -12.98 -22.41
N GLY A 29 3.46 -12.10 -23.39
CA GLY A 29 4.12 -10.82 -23.15
C GLY A 29 3.56 -9.74 -24.07
N VAL A 30 3.61 -8.49 -23.60
CA VAL A 30 3.36 -7.30 -24.40
C VAL A 30 4.60 -6.44 -24.30
N TRP A 31 5.19 -6.09 -25.44
CA TRP A 31 6.39 -5.27 -25.49
C TRP A 31 6.05 -3.87 -26.01
N LEU A 32 6.45 -2.84 -25.25
CA LEU A 32 6.28 -1.45 -25.65
C LEU A 32 7.59 -0.93 -26.25
N PHE A 33 7.59 -0.67 -27.56
CA PHE A 33 8.75 -0.10 -28.24
C PHE A 33 8.79 1.42 -28.07
N VAL A 34 9.60 1.88 -27.11
CA VAL A 34 9.78 3.31 -26.83
C VAL A 34 10.93 3.86 -27.67
N ARG A 35 10.62 4.55 -28.78
CA ARG A 35 11.63 5.19 -29.65
C ARG A 35 12.32 6.40 -29.02
N ARG A 36 11.63 7.12 -28.14
CA ARG A 36 12.15 8.32 -27.45
C ARG A 36 11.63 8.34 -26.01
N LYS A 37 12.52 8.52 -25.05
CA LYS A 37 12.15 8.66 -23.63
C LYS A 37 11.72 10.10 -23.36
N ARG A 38 10.46 10.28 -22.94
CA ARG A 38 9.91 11.57 -22.50
C ARG A 38 9.43 11.44 -21.06
N TYR A 39 9.50 12.54 -20.31
CA TYR A 39 9.06 12.59 -18.91
C TYR A 39 7.93 13.62 -18.75
N PRO A 40 6.73 13.36 -19.31
CA PRO A 40 5.66 14.36 -19.41
C PRO A 40 5.21 14.88 -18.04
N TYR A 41 5.29 14.06 -17.00
CA TYR A 41 4.86 14.40 -15.65
C TYR A 41 5.96 14.96 -14.74
N ARG A 42 7.22 15.03 -15.21
CA ARG A 42 8.36 15.42 -14.34
C ARG A 42 8.20 16.84 -13.79
N LYS A 43 7.81 17.79 -14.65
CA LYS A 43 7.67 19.20 -14.26
C LYS A 43 6.62 19.36 -13.15
N ILE A 44 5.44 18.77 -13.34
CA ILE A 44 4.34 18.87 -12.36
C ILE A 44 4.67 18.13 -11.06
N VAL A 45 5.30 16.95 -11.13
CA VAL A 45 5.69 16.20 -9.92
C VAL A 45 6.72 16.97 -9.10
N ASN A 46 7.74 17.55 -9.76
CA ASN A 46 8.75 18.37 -9.08
C ASN A 46 8.13 19.62 -8.46
N GLU A 47 7.20 20.26 -9.15
CA GLU A 47 6.50 21.44 -8.65
C GLU A 47 5.64 21.12 -7.42
N LEU A 48 4.86 20.05 -7.46
CA LEU A 48 4.10 19.58 -6.29
C LEU A 48 5.02 19.21 -5.12
N TYR A 49 6.20 18.66 -5.40
CA TYR A 49 7.18 18.34 -4.35
C TYR A 49 7.72 19.62 -3.69
N ARG A 50 8.05 20.64 -4.50
CA ARG A 50 8.49 21.95 -4.04
C ARG A 50 7.42 22.62 -3.17
N LEU A 51 6.18 22.69 -3.67
CA LEU A 51 5.04 23.28 -2.94
C LEU A 51 4.77 22.57 -1.61
N LYS A 52 4.87 21.23 -1.58
CA LYS A 52 4.73 20.45 -0.34
C LYS A 52 5.82 20.80 0.67
N ALA A 53 7.06 21.01 0.22
CA ALA A 53 8.17 21.38 1.09
C ALA A 53 8.00 22.81 1.64
N GLU A 54 7.59 23.75 0.80
CA GLU A 54 7.29 25.14 1.20
C GLU A 54 6.15 25.22 2.20
N ALA A 55 5.07 24.45 2.00
CA ALA A 55 3.95 24.35 2.94
C ALA A 55 4.43 23.85 4.31
N LYS A 56 5.30 22.83 4.33
CA LYS A 56 5.91 22.29 5.56
C LYS A 56 6.76 23.35 6.28
N GLN A 57 7.54 24.16 5.55
CA GLN A 57 8.36 25.23 6.12
C GLN A 57 7.52 26.37 6.72
N LYS A 58 6.34 26.64 6.16
CA LYS A 58 5.41 27.67 6.63
C LYS A 58 4.45 27.20 7.73
N ASP A 59 4.56 25.94 8.17
CA ASP A 59 3.58 25.24 9.03
C ASP A 59 2.12 25.31 8.50
N ASP A 60 1.96 25.41 7.17
CA ASP A 60 0.65 25.39 6.52
C ASP A 60 0.21 23.94 6.31
N LYS A 61 -0.43 23.38 7.34
CA LYS A 61 -0.86 21.98 7.38
C LYS A 61 -1.91 21.68 6.32
N GLU A 62 -2.84 22.59 6.08
CA GLU A 62 -3.93 22.40 5.12
C GLU A 62 -3.38 22.30 3.69
N PHE A 63 -2.54 23.26 3.30
CA PHE A 63 -1.93 23.25 1.98
C PHE A 63 -0.96 22.08 1.81
N TYR A 64 -0.20 21.74 2.86
CA TYR A 64 0.63 20.54 2.86
C TYR A 64 -0.19 19.28 2.56
N HIS A 65 -1.31 19.10 3.25
CA HIS A 65 -2.18 17.93 3.07
C HIS A 65 -2.83 17.90 1.69
N PHE A 66 -3.30 19.06 1.20
CA PHE A 66 -3.84 19.20 -0.15
C PHE A 66 -2.83 18.77 -1.23
N VAL A 67 -1.63 19.34 -1.20
CA VAL A 67 -0.57 19.02 -2.18
C VAL A 67 -0.16 17.55 -2.07
N LYS A 68 -0.09 16.99 -0.86
CA LYS A 68 0.18 15.56 -0.63
C LYS A 68 -0.89 14.65 -1.25
N ILE A 69 -2.17 15.00 -1.11
CA ILE A 69 -3.28 14.26 -1.72
C ILE A 69 -3.16 14.29 -3.24
N LEU A 70 -2.91 15.47 -3.83
CA LEU A 70 -2.72 15.59 -5.27
C LEU A 70 -1.58 14.70 -5.76
N LEU A 71 -0.40 14.80 -5.15
CA LEU A 71 0.78 14.02 -5.51
C LEU A 71 0.50 12.51 -5.47
N ASN A 72 -0.14 12.04 -4.40
CA ASN A 72 -0.45 10.62 -4.21
C ASN A 72 -1.60 10.13 -5.11
N SER A 73 -2.48 11.01 -5.59
CA SER A 73 -3.64 10.63 -6.40
C SER A 73 -3.30 10.42 -7.88
N ILE A 74 -2.18 10.96 -8.37
CA ILE A 74 -1.79 10.90 -9.79
C ILE A 74 -1.75 9.45 -10.29
N TYR A 75 -1.03 8.55 -9.60
CA TYR A 75 -0.93 7.16 -10.05
C TYR A 75 -2.27 6.43 -9.98
N GLY A 76 -3.11 6.77 -8.98
CA GLY A 76 -4.45 6.20 -8.84
C GLY A 76 -5.35 6.57 -10.03
N LYS A 77 -5.21 7.79 -10.54
CA LYS A 77 -5.92 8.24 -11.75
C LYS A 77 -5.49 7.48 -13.01
N PHE A 78 -4.22 7.10 -13.13
CA PHE A 78 -3.74 6.28 -14.25
C PHE A 78 -4.39 4.90 -14.33
N VAL A 79 -4.88 4.37 -13.20
CA VAL A 79 -5.54 3.07 -13.11
C VAL A 79 -6.98 3.19 -12.59
N GLN A 80 -7.61 4.36 -12.76
CA GLN A 80 -9.00 4.56 -12.38
C GLN A 80 -9.97 4.13 -13.49
N LEU A 81 -10.81 3.15 -13.17
CA LEU A 81 -12.04 2.87 -13.88
C LEU A 81 -13.20 3.61 -13.20
N ILE A 82 -14.17 4.08 -13.99
CA ILE A 82 -15.38 4.75 -13.52
C ILE A 82 -16.61 3.96 -13.98
N ALA A 83 -17.67 3.95 -13.19
CA ALA A 83 -18.94 3.37 -13.60
C ALA A 83 -19.65 4.34 -14.55
N LYS A 84 -19.97 3.88 -15.76
CA LYS A 84 -20.76 4.61 -16.76
C LYS A 84 -21.70 3.63 -17.44
N ASP A 85 -22.99 3.92 -17.44
CA ASP A 85 -24.03 3.10 -18.07
C ASP A 85 -23.97 1.61 -17.64
N GLY A 86 -23.78 1.38 -16.33
CA GLY A 86 -23.68 0.03 -15.75
C GLY A 86 -22.39 -0.73 -16.06
N LYS A 87 -21.40 -0.09 -16.72
CA LYS A 87 -20.10 -0.70 -17.07
C LYS A 87 -18.94 0.07 -16.45
N LEU A 88 -17.85 -0.63 -16.16
CA LEU A 88 -16.58 0.00 -15.81
C LEU A 88 -15.86 0.44 -17.08
N VAL A 89 -15.60 1.74 -17.18
CA VAL A 89 -14.87 2.33 -18.31
C VAL A 89 -13.63 3.05 -17.82
N ALA A 90 -12.60 3.07 -18.66
CA ALA A 90 -11.39 3.84 -18.41
C ALA A 90 -11.71 5.33 -18.25
N SER A 91 -11.17 5.97 -17.21
CA SER A 91 -11.26 7.43 -17.07
C SER A 91 -10.42 8.16 -18.15
N THR A 92 -10.62 9.48 -18.29
CA THR A 92 -9.88 10.32 -19.25
C THR A 92 -8.36 10.31 -19.06
N CYS A 93 -7.89 9.99 -17.85
CA CYS A 93 -6.46 9.91 -17.53
C CYS A 93 -5.94 8.47 -17.46
N TRP A 94 -6.70 7.49 -17.96
CA TRP A 94 -6.33 6.07 -17.91
C TRP A 94 -5.05 5.77 -18.69
N MET A 95 -3.98 5.47 -17.96
CA MET A 95 -2.65 5.21 -18.48
C MET A 95 -2.02 4.04 -17.70
N PRO A 96 -2.56 2.81 -17.86
CA PRO A 96 -2.29 1.69 -16.97
C PRO A 96 -0.83 1.23 -17.00
N VAL A 97 -0.12 1.49 -18.11
CA VAL A 97 1.32 1.23 -18.23
C VAL A 97 2.11 2.05 -17.21
N TYR A 98 1.82 3.35 -17.09
CA TYR A 98 2.49 4.19 -16.08
C TYR A 98 2.14 3.71 -14.67
N GLY A 99 0.87 3.42 -14.39
CA GLY A 99 0.45 2.88 -13.10
C GLY A 99 1.13 1.56 -12.73
N ALA A 100 1.25 0.64 -13.69
CA ALA A 100 1.95 -0.63 -13.52
C ALA A 100 3.44 -0.41 -13.19
N ILE A 101 4.15 0.40 -13.97
CA ILE A 101 5.57 0.71 -13.77
C ILE A 101 5.81 1.42 -12.43
N ILE A 102 4.98 2.42 -12.10
CA ILE A 102 5.10 3.17 -10.83
C ILE A 102 4.96 2.20 -9.65
N THR A 103 3.91 1.37 -9.63
CA THR A 103 3.66 0.47 -8.51
C THR A 103 4.67 -0.68 -8.46
N ALA A 104 5.13 -1.20 -9.60
CA ALA A 104 6.18 -2.21 -9.67
C ALA A 104 7.49 -1.70 -9.07
N ASN A 105 7.92 -0.49 -9.45
CA ASN A 105 9.15 0.09 -8.94
C ASN A 105 9.11 0.33 -7.42
N VAL A 106 7.97 0.74 -6.88
CA VAL A 106 7.78 0.87 -5.42
C VAL A 106 7.87 -0.50 -4.75
N ARG A 107 7.15 -1.51 -5.26
CA ARG A 107 7.20 -2.88 -4.72
C ARG A 107 8.62 -3.44 -4.73
N LEU A 108 9.34 -3.28 -5.83
CA LEU A 108 10.70 -3.78 -5.99
C LEU A 108 11.68 -3.10 -5.04
N ARG A 109 11.56 -1.78 -4.87
CA ARG A 109 12.39 -1.05 -3.90
C ARG A 109 12.21 -1.60 -2.49
N VAL A 110 10.97 -1.80 -2.07
CA VAL A 110 10.66 -2.29 -0.72
C VAL A 110 11.03 -3.76 -0.57
N ALA A 111 10.77 -4.60 -1.58
CA ALA A 111 11.14 -6.02 -1.57
C ALA A 111 12.65 -6.23 -1.50
N ARG A 112 13.43 -5.43 -2.23
CA ARG A 112 14.90 -5.44 -2.13
C ARG A 112 15.36 -5.08 -0.72
N CYS A 113 14.82 -4.00 -0.16
CA CYS A 113 15.14 -3.58 1.20
C CYS A 113 14.81 -4.68 2.23
N GLN A 114 13.62 -5.30 2.13
CA GLN A 114 13.23 -6.41 3.00
C GLN A 114 14.17 -7.61 2.88
N ASN A 115 14.55 -7.99 1.66
CA ASN A 115 15.43 -9.14 1.45
C ASN A 115 16.88 -8.88 1.88
N GLU A 116 17.32 -7.63 1.82
CA GLU A 116 18.67 -7.23 2.22
C GLU A 116 18.79 -7.14 3.75
N TYR A 117 17.72 -6.74 4.46
CA TYR A 117 17.76 -6.50 5.90
C TYR A 117 16.78 -7.41 6.67
N PRO A 118 17.28 -8.53 7.26
CA PRO A 118 16.45 -9.46 8.04
C PRO A 118 15.77 -8.84 9.27
N ALA A 119 16.25 -7.69 9.77
CA ALA A 119 15.63 -6.97 10.89
C ALA A 119 14.28 -6.32 10.53
N ILE A 120 13.91 -6.30 9.23
CA ILE A 120 12.61 -5.81 8.78
C ILE A 120 11.53 -6.84 9.13
N VAL A 121 10.60 -6.43 10.00
CA VAL A 121 9.51 -7.27 10.50
C VAL A 121 8.17 -7.01 9.80
N ALA A 122 8.03 -5.86 9.14
CA ALA A 122 6.81 -5.55 8.38
C ALA A 122 7.04 -4.60 7.21
N VAL A 123 6.13 -4.70 6.24
CA VAL A 123 6.09 -3.87 5.03
C VAL A 123 4.68 -3.29 4.84
N HIS A 124 4.58 -2.00 4.53
CA HIS A 124 3.33 -1.31 4.24
C HIS A 124 3.45 -0.43 3.00
N THR A 125 3.19 -1.01 1.81
CA THR A 125 3.22 -0.39 0.47
C THR A 125 4.55 0.25 0.08
N ASP A 126 4.93 1.34 0.74
CA ASP A 126 6.08 2.21 0.48
C ASP A 126 6.93 2.44 1.76
N SER A 127 6.67 1.67 2.82
CA SER A 127 7.40 1.76 4.09
C SER A 127 7.76 0.38 4.64
N VAL A 128 8.85 0.35 5.41
CA VAL A 128 9.33 -0.82 6.15
C VAL A 128 9.31 -0.51 7.65
N VAL A 129 9.12 -1.52 8.47
CA VAL A 129 9.30 -1.46 9.93
C VAL A 129 10.41 -2.42 10.29
N SER A 130 11.38 -1.96 11.07
CA SER A 130 12.56 -2.72 11.47
C SER A 130 12.74 -2.65 12.98
N GLU A 131 13.22 -3.74 13.57
CA GLU A 131 13.58 -3.79 15.00
C GLU A 131 14.82 -2.97 15.32
N LYS A 132 15.66 -2.74 14.31
CA LYS A 132 16.94 -2.02 14.44
C LYS A 132 17.02 -0.90 13.41
N SER A 133 17.88 0.08 13.70
CA SER A 133 18.23 1.10 12.71
C SER A 133 18.83 0.43 11.47
N LEU A 134 18.41 0.88 10.29
CA LEU A 134 18.91 0.37 9.01
C LEU A 134 19.89 1.38 8.41
N PRO A 135 20.95 0.94 7.72
CA PRO A 135 21.92 1.82 7.07
C PRO A 135 21.36 2.44 5.76
N LEU A 136 20.15 2.99 5.82
CA LEU A 136 19.46 3.61 4.68
C LEU A 136 19.76 5.11 4.61
N VAL A 137 19.85 5.63 3.40
CA VAL A 137 19.93 7.08 3.16
C VAL A 137 18.59 7.71 3.52
N VAL A 138 18.58 8.52 4.58
CA VAL A 138 17.41 9.26 5.06
C VAL A 138 17.55 10.73 4.68
N SER A 139 16.61 11.26 3.90
CA SER A 139 16.61 12.68 3.52
C SER A 139 15.21 13.17 3.11
N ASP A 140 15.06 14.49 2.95
CA ASP A 140 13.85 15.12 2.41
C ASP A 140 13.82 15.16 0.87
N LYS A 141 14.76 14.50 0.17
CA LYS A 141 14.78 14.45 -1.30
C LYS A 141 13.75 13.47 -1.85
N LEU A 142 13.24 13.77 -3.05
CA LEU A 142 12.27 12.90 -3.71
C LEU A 142 12.88 11.53 -3.98
N GLY A 143 12.24 10.51 -3.39
CA GLY A 143 12.68 9.14 -3.55
C GLY A 143 13.75 8.70 -2.57
N ASP A 144 14.12 9.48 -1.57
CA ASP A 144 14.90 8.97 -0.44
C ASP A 144 13.96 8.41 0.65
N TRP A 145 14.53 7.66 1.59
CA TRP A 145 13.76 7.20 2.76
C TRP A 145 13.58 8.35 3.74
N SER A 146 12.49 8.33 4.51
CA SER A 146 12.29 9.24 5.64
C SER A 146 11.95 8.45 6.90
N LEU A 147 12.56 8.82 8.03
CA LEU A 147 12.20 8.22 9.32
C LEU A 147 10.86 8.79 9.76
N SER A 148 9.82 7.94 9.81
CA SER A 148 8.49 8.41 10.18
C SER A 148 8.20 8.38 11.68
N CYS A 149 8.73 7.39 12.41
CA CYS A 149 8.53 7.19 13.85
C CYS A 149 9.49 6.11 14.35
N TYR A 150 9.75 6.11 15.66
CA TYR A 150 10.51 5.07 16.36
C TYR A 150 9.92 4.90 17.77
N GLY A 151 10.24 3.80 18.43
CA GLY A 151 9.78 3.49 19.78
C GLY A 151 9.31 2.04 19.93
N LEU A 152 8.82 1.71 21.13
CA LEU A 152 8.18 0.41 21.39
C LEU A 152 6.99 0.23 20.45
N GLY A 153 6.82 -0.98 19.92
CA GLY A 153 5.74 -1.24 18.98
C GLY A 153 5.24 -2.67 18.99
N VAL A 154 3.99 -2.81 18.53
CA VAL A 154 3.30 -4.07 18.31
C VAL A 154 2.66 -4.05 16.93
N ILE A 155 2.79 -5.17 16.23
CA ILE A 155 2.20 -5.40 14.92
C ILE A 155 1.29 -6.61 15.02
N LEU A 156 -0.02 -6.39 14.92
CA LEU A 156 -1.02 -7.47 14.95
C LEU A 156 -1.30 -8.01 13.54
N GLY A 157 -1.10 -7.19 12.52
CA GLY A 157 -1.28 -7.58 11.14
C GLY A 157 -1.10 -6.42 10.16
N SER A 158 -1.35 -6.72 8.88
CA SER A 158 -1.22 -5.73 7.82
C SER A 158 -2.17 -4.55 8.04
N GLY A 159 -1.62 -3.38 8.33
CA GLY A 159 -2.37 -2.14 8.57
C GLY A 159 -2.93 -1.99 9.98
N ILE A 160 -2.60 -2.91 10.91
CA ILE A 160 -2.99 -2.87 12.32
C ILE A 160 -1.75 -2.96 13.19
N TYR A 161 -1.26 -1.80 13.66
CA TYR A 161 -0.03 -1.71 14.44
C TYR A 161 0.06 -0.40 15.22
N GLN A 162 0.94 -0.39 16.21
CA GLN A 162 1.35 0.79 16.98
C GLN A 162 2.87 0.80 17.10
N ILE A 163 3.51 1.96 16.85
CA ILE A 163 4.94 2.17 17.05
C ILE A 163 5.12 3.56 17.67
N GLY A 164 5.53 3.61 18.93
CA GLY A 164 5.46 4.83 19.74
C GLY A 164 4.05 5.43 19.68
N GLU A 165 3.96 6.72 19.37
CA GLU A 165 2.70 7.44 19.22
C GLU A 165 1.92 7.12 17.94
N LYS A 166 2.54 6.45 16.96
CA LYS A 166 1.92 6.21 15.65
C LYS A 166 1.04 4.98 15.69
N LYS A 167 -0.27 5.20 15.65
CA LYS A 167 -1.30 4.15 15.61
C LYS A 167 -1.91 3.98 14.21
N ARG A 168 -2.15 2.74 13.81
CA ARG A 168 -2.85 2.36 12.56
C ARG A 168 -3.84 1.23 12.83
N PHE A 169 -5.07 1.43 12.38
CA PHE A 169 -6.22 0.55 12.59
C PHE A 169 -7.00 0.34 11.30
N ARG A 170 -6.32 0.02 10.20
CA ARG A 170 -6.98 -0.09 8.89
C ARG A 170 -7.95 -1.27 8.90
N GLY A 171 -9.26 -0.97 8.77
CA GLY A 171 -10.31 -1.98 8.78
C GLY A 171 -10.68 -2.53 10.16
N PHE A 172 -9.96 -2.10 11.21
CA PHE A 172 -10.20 -2.51 12.59
C PHE A 172 -11.21 -1.54 13.24
N PRO A 173 -12.29 -2.04 13.87
CA PRO A 173 -13.41 -1.21 14.30
C PRO A 173 -13.09 -0.32 15.50
N THR A 174 -12.14 -0.72 16.34
CA THR A 174 -11.85 -0.02 17.61
C THR A 174 -10.53 0.74 17.53
N ARG A 175 -10.51 1.99 17.98
CA ARG A 175 -9.28 2.76 18.16
C ARG A 175 -8.88 2.66 19.63
N ILE A 176 -7.94 1.77 19.93
CA ILE A 176 -7.40 1.56 21.27
C ILE A 176 -5.90 1.85 21.27
N ASP A 177 -5.28 1.93 22.44
CA ASP A 177 -3.84 1.78 22.54
C ASP A 177 -3.51 0.28 22.59
N LEU A 178 -2.75 -0.20 21.61
CA LEU A 178 -2.40 -1.61 21.52
C LEU A 178 -1.39 -2.02 22.60
N LEU A 179 -0.53 -1.11 23.04
CA LEU A 179 0.43 -1.39 24.11
C LEU A 179 -0.28 -1.47 25.47
N GLU A 180 -1.23 -0.57 25.74
CA GLU A 180 -2.07 -0.64 26.93
C GLU A 180 -2.92 -1.91 26.96
N LEU A 181 -3.43 -2.35 25.80
CA LEU A 181 -4.17 -3.60 25.70
C LEU A 181 -3.33 -4.80 26.12
N LEU A 182 -2.08 -4.87 25.64
CA LEU A 182 -1.17 -5.97 25.99
C LEU A 182 -0.84 -6.00 27.49
N ASN A 183 -0.96 -4.86 28.18
CA ASN A 183 -0.80 -4.78 29.64
C ASN A 183 -2.02 -5.30 30.41
N LYS A 184 -3.15 -5.60 29.75
CA LYS A 184 -4.34 -6.22 30.38
C LYS A 184 -4.22 -7.74 30.39
N SER A 185 -4.73 -8.37 31.44
CA SER A 185 -4.82 -9.83 31.56
C SER A 185 -6.28 -10.27 31.79
N PRO A 186 -6.92 -10.98 30.85
CA PRO A 186 -6.46 -11.26 29.48
C PRO A 186 -6.59 -10.03 28.57
N PRO A 187 -5.75 -9.90 27.50
CA PRO A 187 -5.80 -8.79 26.56
C PRO A 187 -6.97 -8.97 25.56
N ILE A 188 -8.20 -9.03 26.06
CA ILE A 188 -9.40 -9.23 25.26
C ILE A 188 -9.93 -7.88 24.78
N ILE A 189 -10.24 -7.79 23.49
CA ILE A 189 -11.03 -6.70 22.92
C ILE A 189 -12.33 -7.30 22.41
N ALA A 190 -13.47 -6.80 22.89
CA ALA A 190 -14.74 -7.05 22.24
C ALA A 190 -14.83 -6.25 20.94
N LEU A 191 -14.93 -6.93 19.80
CA LEU A 191 -15.16 -6.28 18.51
C LEU A 191 -16.65 -6.30 18.20
N CYS A 192 -17.38 -5.26 18.61
CA CYS A 192 -18.72 -5.04 18.09
C CYS A 192 -18.61 -4.36 16.72
N LYS A 193 -18.82 -5.13 15.66
CA LYS A 193 -18.90 -4.58 14.31
C LYS A 193 -20.10 -5.17 13.59
N GLU A 194 -21.13 -4.34 13.43
CA GLU A 194 -22.11 -4.56 12.39
C GLU A 194 -21.42 -4.39 11.03
N ARG A 195 -21.44 -5.45 10.22
CA ARG A 195 -21.02 -5.35 8.83
C ARG A 195 -21.94 -6.17 7.93
N PRO A 196 -22.09 -5.77 6.66
CA PRO A 196 -22.81 -6.59 5.71
C PRO A 196 -22.03 -7.89 5.47
N LEU A 197 -22.74 -9.01 5.44
CA LEU A 197 -22.18 -10.27 5.00
C LEU A 197 -21.84 -10.19 3.51
N SER A 198 -20.57 -10.39 3.18
CA SER A 198 -20.16 -10.38 1.78
C SER A 198 -20.68 -11.62 1.06
N TRP A 199 -20.93 -11.50 -0.24
CA TRP A 199 -21.31 -12.66 -1.07
C TRP A 199 -20.32 -13.82 -0.92
N ARG A 200 -19.01 -13.53 -0.82
CA ARG A 200 -17.98 -14.55 -0.61
C ARG A 200 -18.18 -15.33 0.68
N GLU A 201 -18.55 -14.65 1.77
CA GLU A 201 -18.76 -15.30 3.06
C GLU A 201 -20.04 -16.11 3.10
N VAL A 202 -21.14 -15.58 2.55
CA VAL A 202 -22.41 -16.31 2.43
C VAL A 202 -22.21 -17.62 1.67
N VAL A 203 -21.49 -17.56 0.54
CA VAL A 203 -21.17 -18.74 -0.26
C VAL A 203 -20.23 -19.69 0.48
N PHE A 204 -19.17 -19.18 1.12
CA PHE A 204 -18.20 -19.99 1.86
C PHE A 204 -18.83 -20.75 3.04
N HIS A 205 -19.79 -20.13 3.73
CA HIS A 205 -20.49 -20.73 4.87
C HIS A 205 -21.77 -21.48 4.48
N HIS A 206 -22.10 -21.60 3.19
CA HIS A 206 -23.33 -22.22 2.70
C HIS A 206 -24.62 -21.63 3.28
N TRP A 207 -24.64 -20.32 3.52
CA TRP A 207 -25.83 -19.61 4.01
C TRP A 207 -26.79 -19.26 2.86
N GLU A 208 -28.04 -18.94 3.20
CA GLU A 208 -29.01 -18.49 2.20
C GLU A 208 -28.56 -17.20 1.51
N GLN A 209 -28.81 -17.10 0.20
CA GLN A 209 -28.45 -15.91 -0.58
C GLN A 209 -29.13 -14.63 -0.08
N SER A 210 -30.24 -14.74 0.64
CA SER A 210 -30.95 -13.64 1.31
C SER A 210 -30.08 -12.90 2.35
N PHE A 211 -28.99 -13.52 2.82
CA PHE A 211 -28.06 -12.93 3.78
C PHE A 211 -27.01 -12.02 3.13
N ILE A 212 -26.88 -12.03 1.80
CA ILE A 212 -25.92 -11.16 1.10
C ILE A 212 -26.28 -9.70 1.37
N ASN A 213 -25.30 -8.93 1.83
CA ASN A 213 -25.45 -7.53 2.25
C ASN A 213 -26.34 -7.31 3.48
N LYS A 214 -26.79 -8.36 4.18
CA LYS A 214 -27.48 -8.23 5.45
C LYS A 214 -26.46 -7.85 6.52
N PHE A 215 -26.71 -6.76 7.24
CA PHE A 215 -25.89 -6.36 8.37
C PHE A 215 -26.14 -7.33 9.51
N THR A 216 -25.06 -7.90 10.04
CA THR A 216 -25.11 -8.76 11.21
C THR A 216 -24.08 -8.25 12.21
N ASP A 217 -24.40 -8.33 13.49
CA ASP A 217 -23.38 -8.27 14.52
C ASP A 217 -22.46 -9.47 14.38
N VAL A 218 -21.20 -9.20 14.04
CA VAL A 218 -20.16 -10.21 14.10
C VAL A 218 -19.50 -10.06 15.46
N SER A 219 -20.17 -10.51 16.52
CA SER A 219 -19.53 -10.68 17.83
C SER A 219 -18.55 -11.85 17.71
N LYS A 220 -17.25 -11.54 17.75
CA LYS A 220 -16.16 -12.52 17.91
C LYS A 220 -15.29 -12.11 19.08
#